data_AF-A0A6G9FQY2-F1
#
_entry.id   AF-A0A6G9FQY2-F1
#
_cell.length_a   1.000
_cell.length_b   1.000
_cell.length_c   1.000
_cell.angle_alpha   90.00
_cell.angle_beta   90.00
_cell.angle_gamma   90.00
#
_symmetry.space_group_name_H-M   'P 1'
#
loop_
_entity.id
_entity.type
_entity.pdbx_description
1 polymer ?
#
loop_
_entity_poly.entity_id
_entity_poly.type
_entity_poly.pdbx_seq_one_letter_code
_entity_poly.pdbx_strand_id
1 'polypeptide(L)'
;MSSWFEERRADKVADAEEQRRTRAFEAELRREERRKDRDEERADKAQARRDKALRKQARAARREKTLTPGNVYRKGTLLLVAMSALAAIPAQVAYFVKKSLMLLPVPFALEGAAWVMAAGVAYADERKLPAWVRWLLRAFCLSAAGFAARINYIHGSEQGALVGWGLAAVTMLGPLYFEVRQWVITLSAAISNPRQQAEERARRKHDRRRRRHHRDVAKVADRLVSAAPYGTLKPEEAWARAWAIVHGTTEPGMTPRMHAWAVKSAAALATAQQPLPLDSKTIRTRIEGRLHASAFVLPTASGTPLGMTKSAQVVTDLPPASKTREKTPVKPARRQPPAHRRSKGDALPFHPIAKTVAADTARKVTAVNGHH
;
A
#
# COMPACT_ATOMS: atom_id res chain seq x y z
N MET A 1 113.49 -25.90 -9.02
CA MET A 1 112.23 -26.61 -9.31
C MET A 1 111.26 -26.53 -8.12
N SER A 2 110.96 -25.33 -7.60
CA SER A 2 110.07 -25.14 -6.44
C SER A 2 108.78 -24.37 -6.76
N SER A 3 108.70 -23.64 -7.88
CA SER A 3 107.54 -22.81 -8.24
C SER A 3 106.29 -23.63 -8.61
N TRP A 4 106.45 -24.79 -9.26
CA TRP A 4 105.32 -25.60 -9.72
C TRP A 4 104.46 -26.17 -8.58
N PHE A 5 105.08 -26.51 -7.44
CA PHE A 5 104.34 -27.01 -6.27
C PHE A 5 103.63 -25.89 -5.50
N GLU A 6 104.12 -24.65 -5.57
CA GLU A 6 103.49 -23.47 -4.97
C GLU A 6 102.31 -22.99 -5.82
N GLU A 7 102.46 -22.93 -7.15
CA GLU A 7 101.37 -22.65 -8.09
C GLU A 7 100.20 -23.64 -7.92
N ARG A 8 100.49 -24.95 -7.84
CA ARG A 8 99.45 -25.97 -7.62
C ARG A 8 98.73 -25.86 -6.27
N ARG A 9 99.37 -25.28 -5.25
CA ARG A 9 98.73 -25.02 -3.95
C ARG A 9 97.88 -23.77 -4.02
N ALA A 10 98.35 -22.73 -4.70
CA ALA A 10 97.58 -21.51 -4.95
C ALA A 10 96.31 -21.80 -5.76
N ASP A 11 96.42 -22.60 -6.83
CA ASP A 11 95.27 -23.00 -7.66
C ASP A 11 94.25 -23.82 -6.86
N LYS A 12 94.69 -24.77 -6.03
CA LYS A 12 93.80 -25.54 -5.16
C LYS A 12 93.10 -24.69 -4.11
N VAL A 13 93.76 -23.64 -3.61
CA VAL A 13 93.14 -22.70 -2.67
C VAL A 13 92.12 -21.82 -3.40
N ALA A 14 92.43 -21.34 -4.60
CA ALA A 14 91.51 -20.58 -5.45
C ALA A 14 90.25 -21.39 -5.82
N ASP A 15 90.41 -22.63 -6.26
CA ASP A 15 89.30 -23.54 -6.57
C ASP A 15 88.42 -23.81 -5.34
N ALA A 16 89.04 -24.00 -4.16
CA ALA A 16 88.31 -24.22 -2.92
C ALA A 16 87.52 -22.98 -2.48
N GLU A 17 88.07 -21.78 -2.71
CA GLU A 17 87.36 -20.52 -2.45
C GLU A 17 86.22 -20.28 -3.43
N GLU A 18 86.41 -20.57 -4.73
CA GLU A 18 85.36 -20.46 -5.74
C GLU A 18 84.22 -21.44 -5.44
N GLN A 19 84.53 -22.69 -5.09
CA GLN A 19 83.52 -23.67 -4.68
C GLN A 19 82.74 -23.23 -3.43
N ARG A 20 83.39 -22.57 -2.46
CA ARG A 20 82.70 -22.03 -1.28
C ARG A 20 81.77 -20.88 -1.67
N ARG A 21 82.20 -19.99 -2.56
CA ARG A 21 81.38 -18.87 -3.06
C ARG A 21 80.18 -19.38 -3.86
N THR A 22 80.38 -20.34 -4.76
CA THR A 22 79.30 -20.95 -5.55
C THR A 22 78.29 -21.66 -4.65
N ARG A 23 78.74 -22.45 -3.67
CA ARG A 23 77.83 -23.11 -2.71
C ARG A 23 77.07 -22.12 -1.83
N ALA A 24 77.70 -21.02 -1.40
CA ALA A 24 77.04 -19.97 -0.65
C ALA A 24 75.96 -19.28 -1.49
N PHE A 25 76.28 -18.93 -2.73
CA PHE A 25 75.35 -18.31 -3.69
C PHE A 25 74.16 -19.24 -4.02
N GLU A 26 74.40 -20.52 -4.30
CA GLU A 26 73.33 -21.51 -4.49
C GLU A 26 72.45 -21.67 -3.25
N ALA A 27 73.03 -21.64 -2.05
CA ALA A 27 72.27 -21.74 -0.81
C ALA A 27 71.40 -20.49 -0.58
N GLU A 28 71.87 -19.31 -0.97
CA GLU A 28 71.08 -18.07 -0.94
C GLU A 28 69.95 -18.10 -1.96
N LEU A 29 70.22 -18.47 -3.21
CA LEU A 29 69.18 -18.64 -4.24
C LEU A 29 68.08 -19.61 -3.80
N ARG A 30 68.45 -20.79 -3.26
CA ARG A 30 67.46 -21.75 -2.74
C ARG A 30 66.65 -21.20 -1.57
N ARG A 31 67.22 -20.31 -0.74
CA ARG A 31 66.49 -19.66 0.36
C ARG A 31 65.52 -18.61 -0.16
N GLU A 32 65.90 -17.87 -1.20
CA GLU A 32 65.04 -16.87 -1.84
C GLU A 32 63.90 -17.53 -2.61
N GLU A 33 64.16 -18.59 -3.38
CA GLU A 33 63.14 -19.39 -4.06
C GLU A 33 62.13 -19.95 -3.06
N ARG A 34 62.59 -20.59 -1.98
CA ARG A 34 61.70 -21.08 -0.91
C ARG A 34 60.90 -20.00 -0.22
N ARG A 35 61.38 -18.75 -0.19
CA ARG A 35 60.61 -17.62 0.36
C ARG A 35 59.53 -17.19 -0.63
N LYS A 36 59.86 -17.06 -1.91
CA LYS A 36 58.90 -16.76 -2.99
C LYS A 36 57.80 -17.80 -3.06
N ASP A 37 58.15 -19.09 -3.07
CA ASP A 37 57.18 -20.20 -3.10
C ASP A 37 56.21 -20.14 -1.89
N ARG A 38 56.71 -19.81 -0.70
CA ARG A 38 55.88 -19.68 0.51
C ARG A 38 54.96 -18.47 0.45
N ASP A 39 55.41 -17.37 -0.12
CA ASP A 39 54.62 -16.16 -0.24
C ASP A 39 53.55 -16.31 -1.33
N GLU A 40 53.87 -16.98 -2.44
CA GLU A 40 52.91 -17.40 -3.47
C GLU A 40 51.87 -18.37 -2.90
N GLU A 41 52.29 -19.40 -2.17
CA GLU A 41 51.35 -20.36 -1.55
C GLU A 41 50.43 -19.68 -0.51
N ARG A 42 50.93 -18.68 0.21
CA ARG A 42 50.12 -17.87 1.13
C ARG A 42 49.13 -16.98 0.39
N ALA A 43 49.55 -16.36 -0.71
CA ALA A 43 48.68 -15.55 -1.56
C ALA A 43 47.56 -16.40 -2.17
N ASP A 44 47.89 -17.58 -2.70
CA ASP A 44 46.92 -18.52 -3.28
C ASP A 44 45.94 -19.04 -2.24
N LYS A 45 46.42 -19.42 -1.04
CA LYS A 45 45.55 -19.82 0.07
C LYS A 45 44.64 -18.68 0.52
N ALA A 46 45.14 -17.43 0.54
CA ALA A 46 44.33 -16.27 0.88
C ALA A 46 43.26 -15.99 -0.19
N GLN A 47 43.61 -16.10 -1.47
CA GLN A 47 42.68 -15.93 -2.59
C GLN A 47 41.61 -17.03 -2.59
N ALA A 48 42.00 -18.30 -2.44
CA ALA A 48 41.05 -19.41 -2.34
C ALA A 48 40.09 -19.27 -1.14
N ARG A 49 40.55 -18.73 -0.01
CA ARG A 49 39.70 -18.42 1.15
C ARG A 49 38.73 -17.29 0.84
N ARG A 50 39.18 -16.22 0.19
CA ARG A 50 38.33 -15.10 -0.26
C ARG A 50 37.27 -15.58 -1.24
N ASP A 51 37.63 -16.38 -2.23
CA ASP A 51 36.70 -16.93 -3.20
C ASP A 51 35.67 -17.87 -2.56
N LYS A 52 36.10 -18.71 -1.61
CA LYS A 52 35.18 -19.56 -0.84
C LYS A 52 34.23 -18.73 0.03
N ALA A 53 34.71 -17.66 0.64
CA ALA A 53 33.88 -16.73 1.42
C ALA A 53 32.88 -15.98 0.53
N LEU A 54 33.32 -15.45 -0.61
CA LEU A 54 32.46 -14.80 -1.60
C LEU A 54 31.40 -15.75 -2.16
N ARG A 55 31.77 -17.00 -2.49
CA ARG A 55 30.81 -18.03 -2.93
C ARG A 55 29.80 -18.36 -1.83
N LYS A 56 30.22 -18.45 -0.56
CA LYS A 56 29.32 -18.67 0.58
C LYS A 56 28.39 -17.48 0.79
N GLN A 57 28.89 -16.26 0.74
CA GLN A 57 28.08 -15.04 0.85
C GLN A 57 27.09 -14.91 -0.32
N ALA A 58 27.52 -15.18 -1.55
CA ALA A 58 26.63 -15.21 -2.72
C ALA A 58 25.55 -16.28 -2.59
N ARG A 59 25.87 -17.47 -2.06
CA ARG A 59 24.89 -18.52 -1.77
C ARG A 59 23.93 -18.12 -0.65
N ALA A 60 24.42 -17.50 0.42
CA ALA A 60 23.62 -17.00 1.53
C ALA A 60 22.68 -15.89 1.08
N ALA A 61 23.18 -14.90 0.34
CA ALA A 61 22.39 -13.82 -0.24
C ALA A 61 21.35 -14.34 -1.26
N ARG A 62 21.69 -15.38 -2.04
CA ARG A 62 20.71 -16.07 -2.90
C ARG A 62 19.63 -16.75 -2.06
N ARG A 63 20.01 -17.46 -0.99
CA ARG A 63 19.07 -18.12 -0.07
C ARG A 63 18.13 -17.12 0.59
N GLU A 64 18.66 -16.02 1.09
CA GLU A 64 17.90 -14.92 1.71
C GLU A 64 16.91 -14.29 0.71
N LYS A 65 17.34 -14.02 -0.53
CA LYS A 65 16.45 -13.55 -1.60
C LYS A 65 15.38 -14.58 -2.00
N THR A 66 15.67 -15.87 -1.90
CA THR A 66 14.72 -16.95 -2.22
C THR A 66 13.78 -17.32 -1.09
N LEU A 67 14.17 -17.09 0.17
CA LEU A 67 13.39 -17.39 1.38
C LEU A 67 12.61 -16.17 1.88
N THR A 68 12.38 -15.18 1.01
CA THR A 68 11.42 -14.13 1.32
C THR A 68 10.04 -14.77 1.53
N PRO A 69 9.24 -14.32 2.52
CA PRO A 69 7.93 -14.90 2.81
C PRO A 69 7.03 -15.00 1.58
N GLY A 70 7.13 -14.02 0.66
CA GLY A 70 6.40 -14.03 -0.61
C GLY A 70 6.85 -15.13 -1.59
N ASN A 71 8.15 -15.45 -1.66
CA ASN A 71 8.65 -16.54 -2.50
C ASN A 71 8.36 -17.91 -1.89
N VAL A 72 8.47 -18.05 -0.56
CA VAL A 72 8.10 -19.28 0.15
C VAL A 72 6.61 -19.57 -0.04
N TYR A 73 5.76 -18.55 0.08
CA TYR A 73 4.33 -18.68 -0.20
C TYR A 73 4.08 -19.09 -1.66
N ARG A 74 4.71 -18.40 -2.64
CA ARG A 74 4.53 -18.70 -4.07
C ARG A 74 4.98 -20.11 -4.45
N LYS A 75 6.18 -20.52 -4.02
CA LYS A 75 6.73 -21.85 -4.33
C LYS A 75 6.05 -22.95 -3.53
N GLY A 76 5.71 -22.68 -2.27
CA GLY A 76 5.00 -23.59 -1.38
C GLY A 76 3.61 -23.94 -1.92
N THR A 77 2.82 -22.94 -2.37
CA THR A 77 1.52 -23.22 -2.99
C THR A 77 1.66 -24.03 -4.28
N LEU A 78 2.61 -23.69 -5.15
CA LEU A 78 2.84 -24.46 -6.38
C LEU A 78 3.25 -25.90 -6.11
N LEU A 79 4.13 -26.12 -5.13
CA LEU A 79 4.55 -27.46 -4.72
C LEU A 79 3.38 -28.25 -4.13
N LEU A 80 2.58 -27.64 -3.27
CA LEU A 80 1.42 -28.28 -2.65
C LEU A 80 0.37 -28.67 -3.70
N VAL A 81 0.09 -27.78 -4.67
CA VAL A 81 -0.81 -28.06 -5.79
C VAL A 81 -0.26 -29.20 -6.65
N ALA A 82 1.04 -29.16 -6.99
CA ALA A 82 1.67 -30.22 -7.78
C ALA A 82 1.66 -31.58 -7.06
N MET A 83 1.88 -31.61 -5.75
CA MET A 83 1.82 -32.84 -4.96
C MET A 83 0.38 -33.36 -4.84
N SER A 84 -0.60 -32.47 -4.72
CA SER A 84 -2.02 -32.85 -4.75
C SER A 84 -2.41 -33.49 -6.08
N ALA A 85 -1.99 -32.88 -7.20
CA ALA A 85 -2.19 -33.42 -8.53
C ALA A 85 -1.54 -34.80 -8.69
N LEU A 86 -0.28 -34.95 -8.28
CA LEU A 86 0.45 -36.22 -8.32
C LEU A 86 -0.22 -37.32 -7.48
N ALA A 87 -0.83 -36.96 -6.34
CA ALA A 87 -1.58 -37.90 -5.52
C ALA A 87 -2.93 -38.30 -6.16
N ALA A 88 -3.57 -37.40 -6.90
CA ALA A 88 -4.88 -37.64 -7.50
C ALA A 88 -4.82 -38.40 -8.85
N ILE A 89 -3.75 -38.21 -9.63
CA ILE A 89 -3.60 -38.80 -10.96
C ILE A 89 -3.68 -40.34 -10.95
N PRO A 90 -2.99 -41.09 -10.05
CA PRO A 90 -3.08 -42.55 -10.02
C PRO A 90 -4.51 -43.05 -9.79
N ALA A 91 -5.26 -42.39 -8.90
CA ALA A 91 -6.65 -42.75 -8.61
C ALA A 91 -7.58 -42.47 -9.81
N GLN A 92 -7.38 -41.36 -10.51
CA GLN A 92 -8.14 -41.04 -11.72
C GLN A 92 -7.80 -42.00 -12.88
N VAL A 93 -6.52 -42.30 -13.08
CA VAL A 93 -6.07 -43.27 -14.07
C VAL A 93 -6.69 -44.64 -13.81
N ALA A 94 -6.66 -45.13 -12.56
CA ALA A 94 -7.29 -46.39 -12.18
C ALA A 94 -8.81 -46.40 -12.45
N TYR A 95 -9.51 -45.31 -12.10
CA TYR A 95 -10.95 -45.19 -12.35
C TYR A 95 -11.31 -45.25 -13.84
N PHE A 96 -10.63 -44.47 -14.67
CA PHE A 96 -10.94 -44.39 -16.10
C PHE A 96 -10.50 -45.64 -16.86
N VAL A 97 -9.35 -46.22 -16.53
CA VAL A 97 -8.87 -47.48 -17.12
C VAL A 97 -9.79 -48.65 -16.75
N LYS A 98 -10.32 -48.71 -15.52
CA LYS A 98 -11.32 -49.71 -15.10
C LYS A 98 -12.60 -49.67 -15.95
N LYS A 99 -12.97 -48.50 -16.49
CA LYS A 99 -14.13 -48.35 -17.39
C LYS A 99 -13.79 -48.65 -18.85
N SER A 100 -12.70 -48.08 -19.34
CA SER A 100 -12.20 -48.33 -20.70
C SER A 100 -10.77 -47.83 -20.82
N LEU A 101 -9.89 -48.65 -21.40
CA LEU A 101 -8.50 -48.28 -21.64
C LEU A 101 -8.37 -47.04 -22.55
N MET A 102 -9.36 -46.80 -23.43
CA MET A 102 -9.39 -45.59 -24.28
C MET A 102 -9.55 -44.29 -23.49
N LEU A 103 -10.00 -44.35 -22.23
CA LEU A 103 -10.17 -43.17 -21.37
C LEU A 103 -8.89 -42.79 -20.61
N LEU A 104 -7.78 -43.51 -20.82
CA LEU A 104 -6.48 -43.21 -20.20
C LEU A 104 -6.01 -41.74 -20.39
N PRO A 105 -6.23 -41.07 -21.54
CA PRO A 105 -5.83 -39.67 -21.70
C PRO A 105 -6.69 -38.67 -20.89
N VAL A 106 -7.89 -39.06 -20.46
CA VAL A 106 -8.87 -38.14 -19.85
C VAL A 106 -8.39 -37.54 -18.52
N PRO A 107 -7.83 -38.31 -17.56
CA PRO A 107 -7.21 -37.76 -16.36
C PRO A 107 -6.17 -36.67 -16.64
N PHE A 108 -5.27 -36.93 -17.58
CA PHE A 108 -4.21 -35.98 -17.95
C PHE A 108 -4.76 -34.74 -18.64
N ALA A 109 -5.81 -34.89 -19.46
CA ALA A 109 -6.48 -33.77 -20.10
C ALA A 109 -7.25 -32.90 -19.09
N LEU A 110 -7.92 -33.50 -18.10
CA LEU A 110 -8.62 -32.79 -17.04
C LEU A 110 -7.65 -32.02 -16.14
N GLU A 111 -6.57 -32.66 -15.72
CA GLU A 111 -5.53 -32.01 -14.93
C GLU A 111 -4.86 -30.90 -15.75
N GLY A 112 -4.45 -31.19 -16.99
CA GLY A 112 -3.87 -30.20 -17.90
C GLY A 112 -4.78 -28.99 -18.14
N ALA A 113 -6.09 -29.21 -18.31
CA ALA A 113 -7.07 -28.14 -18.41
C ALA A 113 -7.14 -27.29 -17.13
N ALA A 114 -7.09 -27.91 -15.95
CA ALA A 114 -7.04 -27.18 -14.68
C ALA A 114 -5.78 -26.30 -14.57
N TRP A 115 -4.61 -26.81 -14.99
CA TRP A 115 -3.36 -26.05 -15.03
C TRP A 115 -3.41 -24.88 -16.01
N VAL A 116 -3.95 -25.10 -17.22
CA VAL A 116 -4.13 -24.04 -18.23
C VAL A 116 -5.08 -22.96 -17.72
N MET A 117 -6.17 -23.35 -17.06
CA MET A 117 -7.14 -22.41 -16.50
C MET A 117 -6.55 -21.61 -15.32
N ALA A 118 -5.78 -22.26 -14.44
CA ALA A 118 -5.06 -21.59 -13.37
C ALA A 118 -4.00 -20.60 -13.93
N ALA A 119 -3.27 -20.99 -14.97
CA ALA A 119 -2.37 -20.10 -15.69
C ALA A 119 -3.11 -18.93 -16.36
N GLY A 120 -4.29 -19.18 -16.93
CA GLY A 120 -5.16 -18.17 -17.52
C GLY A 120 -5.65 -17.14 -16.48
N VAL A 121 -6.00 -17.56 -15.26
CA VAL A 121 -6.33 -16.64 -14.17
C VAL A 121 -5.13 -15.78 -13.79
N ALA A 122 -3.94 -16.38 -13.65
CA ALA A 122 -2.72 -15.63 -13.35
C ALA A 122 -2.38 -14.61 -14.45
N TYR A 123 -2.51 -15.00 -15.71
CA TYR A 123 -2.33 -14.11 -16.86
C TYR A 123 -3.35 -12.96 -16.88
N ALA A 124 -4.61 -13.25 -16.58
CA ALA A 124 -5.68 -12.26 -16.52
C ALA A 124 -5.46 -11.24 -15.39
N ASP A 125 -4.94 -11.68 -14.24
CA ASP A 125 -4.57 -10.81 -13.12
C ASP A 125 -3.34 -9.95 -13.46
N GLU A 126 -2.33 -10.50 -14.14
CA GLU A 126 -1.14 -9.74 -14.59
C GLU A 126 -1.51 -8.65 -15.62
N ARG A 127 -2.37 -8.99 -16.58
CA ARG A 127 -2.87 -8.07 -17.62
C ARG A 127 -3.94 -7.10 -17.12
N LYS A 128 -4.31 -7.16 -15.82
CA LYS A 128 -5.36 -6.33 -15.20
C LYS A 128 -6.68 -6.36 -16.00
N LEU A 129 -7.07 -7.55 -16.49
CA LEU A 129 -8.29 -7.71 -17.26
C LEU A 129 -9.55 -7.32 -16.43
N PRO A 130 -10.67 -6.99 -17.11
CA PRO A 130 -11.92 -6.66 -16.43
C PRO A 130 -12.30 -7.71 -15.39
N ALA A 131 -12.84 -7.27 -14.25
CA ALA A 131 -13.15 -8.15 -13.13
C ALA A 131 -14.06 -9.32 -13.52
N TRP A 132 -15.01 -9.10 -14.44
CA TRP A 132 -15.93 -10.13 -14.91
C TRP A 132 -15.21 -11.28 -15.65
N VAL A 133 -14.20 -11.00 -16.48
CA VAL A 133 -13.40 -12.02 -17.18
C VAL A 133 -12.65 -12.89 -16.18
N ARG A 134 -12.08 -12.24 -15.15
CA ARG A 134 -11.36 -12.94 -14.08
C ARG A 134 -12.29 -13.85 -13.29
N TRP A 135 -13.46 -13.36 -12.90
CA TRP A 135 -14.45 -14.19 -12.19
C TRP A 135 -14.97 -15.35 -13.04
N LEU A 136 -15.14 -15.16 -14.35
CA LEU A 136 -15.53 -16.22 -15.27
C LEU A 136 -14.50 -17.34 -15.32
N LEU A 137 -13.21 -17.01 -15.48
CA LEU A 137 -12.13 -18.01 -15.50
C LEU A 137 -12.03 -18.79 -14.18
N ARG A 138 -12.20 -18.10 -13.05
CA ARG A 138 -12.22 -18.73 -11.72
C ARG A 138 -13.41 -19.66 -11.55
N ALA A 139 -14.59 -19.26 -12.01
CA ALA A 139 -15.80 -20.08 -11.99
C ALA A 139 -15.61 -21.35 -12.84
N PHE A 140 -15.01 -21.26 -14.02
CA PHE A 140 -14.70 -22.44 -14.83
C PHE A 140 -13.69 -23.36 -14.15
N CYS A 141 -12.62 -22.81 -13.55
CA CYS A 141 -11.63 -23.58 -12.80
C CYS A 141 -12.28 -24.35 -11.63
N LEU A 142 -13.11 -23.68 -10.82
CA LEU A 142 -13.85 -24.30 -9.72
C LEU A 142 -14.87 -25.34 -10.21
N SER A 143 -15.51 -25.10 -11.35
CA SER A 143 -16.47 -26.05 -11.94
C SER A 143 -15.77 -27.32 -12.41
N ALA A 144 -14.62 -27.20 -13.07
CA ALA A 144 -13.80 -28.34 -13.50
C ALA A 144 -13.26 -29.12 -12.29
N ALA A 145 -12.77 -28.41 -11.27
CA ALA A 145 -12.33 -29.00 -10.00
C ALA A 145 -13.45 -29.76 -9.29
N GLY A 146 -14.65 -29.17 -9.19
CA GLY A 146 -15.81 -29.80 -8.59
C GLY A 146 -16.25 -31.06 -9.34
N PHE A 147 -16.16 -31.05 -10.67
CA PHE A 147 -16.43 -32.24 -11.48
C PHE A 147 -15.41 -33.35 -11.23
N ALA A 148 -14.11 -33.03 -11.22
CA ALA A 148 -13.06 -33.99 -10.89
C ALA A 148 -13.20 -34.55 -9.46
N ALA A 149 -13.53 -33.69 -8.49
CA ALA A 149 -13.76 -34.09 -7.11
C ALA A 149 -14.96 -35.04 -6.98
N ARG A 150 -16.03 -34.80 -7.74
CA ARG A 150 -17.19 -35.72 -7.79
C ARG A 150 -16.80 -37.10 -8.31
N ILE A 151 -15.99 -37.17 -9.37
CA ILE A 151 -15.49 -38.46 -9.90
C ILE A 151 -14.66 -39.19 -8.84
N ASN A 152 -13.74 -38.48 -8.20
CA ASN A 152 -12.87 -39.01 -7.16
C ASN A 152 -13.65 -39.45 -5.90
N TYR A 153 -14.73 -38.74 -5.55
CA TYR A 153 -15.65 -39.16 -4.49
C TYR A 153 -16.32 -40.50 -4.83
N ILE A 154 -16.91 -40.60 -6.02
CA ILE A 154 -17.61 -41.81 -6.46
C ILE A 154 -16.63 -43.00 -6.45
N HIS A 155 -15.45 -42.83 -7.03
CA HIS A 155 -14.46 -43.91 -7.07
C HIS A 155 -13.95 -44.29 -5.68
N GLY A 156 -13.58 -43.32 -4.84
CA GLY A 156 -13.09 -43.60 -3.50
C GLY A 156 -14.18 -44.21 -2.60
N SER A 157 -15.45 -43.86 -2.82
CA SER A 157 -16.57 -44.45 -2.07
C SER A 157 -16.76 -45.94 -2.33
N GLU A 158 -16.32 -46.45 -3.49
CA GLU A 158 -16.28 -47.90 -3.77
C GLU A 158 -15.29 -48.64 -2.83
N GLN A 159 -14.27 -47.94 -2.32
CA GLN A 159 -13.26 -48.49 -1.40
C GLN A 159 -13.56 -48.15 0.06
N GLY A 160 -14.36 -47.10 0.29
CA GLY A 160 -14.84 -46.68 1.59
C GLY A 160 -15.20 -45.19 1.60
N ALA A 161 -16.26 -44.81 2.32
CA ALA A 161 -16.74 -43.43 2.34
C ALA A 161 -15.64 -42.42 2.72
N LEU A 162 -14.79 -42.76 3.70
CA LEU A 162 -13.65 -41.94 4.13
C LEU A 162 -12.61 -41.72 3.00
N VAL A 163 -12.36 -42.73 2.17
CA VAL A 163 -11.43 -42.64 1.02
C VAL A 163 -12.03 -41.74 -0.05
N GLY A 164 -13.34 -41.86 -0.32
CA GLY A 164 -14.09 -40.97 -1.21
C GLY A 164 -13.99 -39.50 -0.80
N TRP A 165 -14.25 -39.20 0.48
CA TRP A 165 -14.11 -37.84 1.01
C TRP A 165 -12.67 -37.32 0.93
N GLY A 166 -11.68 -38.16 1.25
CA GLY A 166 -10.26 -37.81 1.16
C GLY A 166 -9.82 -37.43 -0.26
N LEU A 167 -10.16 -38.26 -1.25
CA LEU A 167 -9.80 -38.01 -2.65
C LEU A 167 -10.51 -36.77 -3.21
N ALA A 168 -11.80 -36.58 -2.89
CA ALA A 168 -12.55 -35.40 -3.27
C ALA A 168 -11.94 -34.12 -2.67
N ALA A 169 -11.57 -34.16 -1.39
CA ALA A 169 -10.95 -33.03 -0.69
C ALA A 169 -9.59 -32.65 -1.30
N VAL A 170 -8.72 -33.62 -1.58
CA VAL A 170 -7.41 -33.39 -2.21
C VAL A 170 -7.56 -32.71 -3.58
N THR A 171 -8.55 -33.16 -4.36
CA THR A 171 -8.85 -32.60 -5.69
C THR A 171 -9.31 -31.13 -5.62
N MET A 172 -10.12 -30.78 -4.60
CA MET A 172 -10.58 -29.40 -4.41
C MET A 172 -9.52 -28.49 -3.76
N LEU A 173 -8.63 -29.06 -2.93
CA LEU A 173 -7.63 -28.29 -2.20
C LEU A 173 -6.69 -27.54 -3.15
N GLY A 174 -6.28 -28.14 -4.28
CA GLY A 174 -5.37 -27.48 -5.23
C GLY A 174 -5.92 -26.15 -5.76
N PRO A 175 -7.08 -26.15 -6.45
CA PRO A 175 -7.75 -24.94 -6.94
C PRO A 175 -8.09 -23.94 -5.83
N LEU A 176 -8.52 -24.44 -4.66
CA LEU A 176 -8.83 -23.59 -3.50
C LEU A 176 -7.58 -22.86 -2.99
N TYR A 177 -6.46 -23.56 -2.83
CA TYR A 177 -5.19 -22.93 -2.43
C TYR A 177 -4.67 -21.95 -3.48
N PHE A 178 -4.90 -22.22 -4.77
CA PHE A 178 -4.55 -21.29 -5.83
C PHE A 178 -5.36 -19.99 -5.74
N GLU A 179 -6.66 -20.06 -5.49
CA GLU A 179 -7.51 -18.89 -5.26
C GLU A 179 -7.11 -18.11 -4.01
N VAL A 180 -6.86 -18.80 -2.89
CA VAL A 180 -6.39 -18.16 -1.65
C VAL A 180 -5.07 -17.43 -1.92
N ARG A 181 -4.16 -18.04 -2.70
CA ARG A 181 -2.92 -17.40 -3.11
C ARG A 181 -3.15 -16.13 -3.93
N GLN A 182 -4.00 -16.19 -4.95
CA GLN A 182 -4.31 -15.02 -5.77
C GLN A 182 -4.97 -13.92 -4.94
N TRP A 183 -5.89 -14.29 -4.04
CA TRP A 183 -6.54 -13.35 -3.13
C TRP A 183 -5.53 -12.65 -2.21
N VAL A 184 -4.62 -13.39 -1.59
CA VAL A 184 -3.54 -12.84 -0.75
C VAL A 184 -2.61 -11.91 -1.55
N ILE A 185 -2.30 -12.26 -2.81
CA ILE A 185 -1.50 -11.39 -3.70
C ILE A 185 -2.26 -10.10 -4.03
N THR A 186 -3.55 -10.18 -4.35
CA THR A 186 -4.36 -8.97 -4.63
C THR A 186 -4.54 -8.08 -3.41
N LEU A 187 -4.68 -8.66 -2.21
CA LEU A 187 -4.73 -7.91 -0.96
C LEU A 187 -3.40 -7.23 -0.65
N SER A 188 -2.27 -7.94 -0.80
CA SER A 188 -0.95 -7.36 -0.56
C SER A 188 -0.60 -6.27 -1.57
N ALA A 189 -1.01 -6.41 -2.84
CA ALA A 189 -0.91 -5.35 -3.84
C ALA A 189 -1.73 -4.09 -3.46
N ALA A 190 -2.90 -4.27 -2.83
CA ALA A 190 -3.68 -3.15 -2.32
C ALA A 190 -3.04 -2.48 -1.10
N ILE A 191 -2.30 -3.25 -0.29
CA ILE A 191 -1.57 -2.76 0.90
C ILE A 191 -0.26 -2.07 0.51
N SER A 192 0.33 -2.38 -0.65
CA SER A 192 1.65 -1.86 -1.04
C SER A 192 1.68 -0.34 -1.25
N ASN A 193 0.56 0.32 -1.59
CA ASN A 193 0.49 1.78 -1.80
C ASN A 193 -0.84 2.36 -1.28
N PRO A 194 -1.08 2.36 0.04
CA PRO A 194 -2.37 2.74 0.60
C PRO A 194 -2.65 4.23 0.39
N ARG A 195 -1.60 5.07 0.39
CA ARG A 195 -1.70 6.51 0.13
C ARG A 195 -2.15 6.82 -1.30
N GLN A 196 -1.51 6.22 -2.31
CA GLN A 196 -1.89 6.43 -3.71
C GLN A 196 -3.32 5.94 -3.98
N GLN A 197 -3.72 4.78 -3.45
CA GLN A 197 -5.10 4.33 -3.57
C GLN A 197 -6.10 5.24 -2.85
N ALA A 198 -5.77 5.73 -1.65
CA ALA A 198 -6.62 6.66 -0.94
C ALA A 198 -6.79 7.98 -1.71
N GLU A 199 -5.71 8.50 -2.30
CA GLU A 199 -5.72 9.68 -3.16
C GLU A 199 -6.55 9.45 -4.42
N GLU A 200 -6.37 8.34 -5.14
CA GLU A 200 -7.18 8.01 -6.31
C GLU A 200 -8.68 7.88 -5.96
N ARG A 201 -9.00 7.22 -4.85
CA ARG A 201 -10.38 7.11 -4.36
C ARG A 201 -10.94 8.47 -3.98
N ALA A 202 -10.15 9.32 -3.33
CA ALA A 202 -10.53 10.69 -2.99
C ALA A 202 -10.79 11.52 -4.25
N ARG A 203 -9.91 11.44 -5.26
CA ARG A 203 -10.09 12.08 -6.58
C ARG A 203 -11.37 11.61 -7.26
N ARG A 204 -11.58 10.30 -7.39
CA ARG A 204 -12.82 9.74 -7.98
C ARG A 204 -14.07 10.18 -7.23
N LYS A 205 -14.03 10.22 -5.90
CA LYS A 205 -15.15 10.67 -5.07
C LYS A 205 -15.41 12.16 -5.25
N HIS A 206 -14.34 12.97 -5.32
CA HIS A 206 -14.41 14.39 -5.61
C HIS A 206 -15.04 14.63 -6.99
N ASP A 207 -14.56 13.95 -8.04
CA ASP A 207 -15.10 14.07 -9.39
C ASP A 207 -16.57 13.67 -9.50
N ARG A 208 -16.94 12.57 -8.83
CA ARG A 208 -18.34 12.13 -8.79
C ARG A 208 -19.23 13.14 -8.08
N ARG A 209 -18.77 13.77 -7.00
CA ARG A 209 -19.51 14.82 -6.28
C ARG A 209 -19.62 16.09 -7.13
N ARG A 210 -18.51 16.52 -7.72
CA ARG A 210 -18.43 17.68 -8.61
C ARG A 210 -19.39 17.55 -9.79
N ARG A 211 -19.37 16.42 -10.51
CA ARG A 211 -20.32 16.11 -11.60
C ARG A 211 -21.78 16.05 -11.13
N ARG A 212 -22.04 15.59 -9.90
CA ARG A 212 -23.39 15.54 -9.33
C ARG A 212 -23.94 16.93 -8.99
N HIS A 213 -23.11 17.81 -8.43
CA HIS A 213 -23.54 19.14 -8.01
C HIS A 213 -23.61 20.14 -9.17
N HIS A 214 -22.76 19.98 -10.18
CA HIS A 214 -22.66 20.90 -11.32
C HIS A 214 -22.92 20.15 -12.63
N ARG A 215 -24.16 19.66 -12.80
CA ARG A 215 -24.53 18.85 -13.97
C ARG A 215 -24.39 19.60 -15.29
N ASP A 216 -24.69 20.90 -15.30
CA ASP A 216 -24.64 21.70 -16.52
C ASP A 216 -23.20 21.97 -16.95
N VAL A 217 -22.31 22.27 -15.99
CA VAL A 217 -20.86 22.34 -16.23
C VAL A 217 -20.33 21.00 -16.74
N ALA A 218 -20.75 19.88 -16.15
CA ALA A 218 -20.32 18.55 -16.60
C ALA A 218 -20.71 18.27 -18.05
N LYS A 219 -21.94 18.61 -18.46
CA LYS A 219 -22.39 18.45 -19.84
C LYS A 219 -21.56 19.28 -20.82
N VAL A 220 -21.26 20.53 -20.48
CA VAL A 220 -20.42 21.40 -21.32
C VAL A 220 -18.98 20.89 -21.38
N ALA A 221 -18.42 20.44 -20.25
CA ALA A 221 -17.07 19.87 -20.20
C ALA A 221 -16.95 18.61 -21.07
N ASP A 222 -17.92 17.69 -20.98
CA ASP A 222 -17.94 16.47 -21.79
C ASP A 222 -18.07 16.81 -23.29
N ARG A 223 -18.85 17.85 -23.66
CA ARG A 223 -18.91 18.36 -25.05
C ARG A 223 -17.58 18.92 -25.53
N LEU A 224 -16.90 19.72 -24.70
CA LEU A 224 -15.59 20.28 -25.03
C LEU A 224 -14.54 19.18 -25.27
N VAL A 225 -14.52 18.14 -24.43
CA VAL A 225 -13.62 16.99 -24.61
C VAL A 225 -13.96 16.21 -25.89
N SER A 226 -15.24 16.05 -26.21
CA SER A 226 -15.66 15.33 -27.43
C SER A 226 -15.39 16.09 -28.73
N ALA A 227 -15.37 17.43 -28.67
CA ALA A 227 -15.11 18.28 -29.84
C ALA A 227 -13.61 18.49 -30.10
N ALA A 228 -12.78 18.35 -29.06
CA ALA A 228 -11.33 18.48 -29.16
C ALA A 228 -10.69 17.18 -29.72
N PRO A 229 -9.60 17.27 -30.52
CA PRO A 229 -8.85 16.09 -30.94
C PRO A 229 -8.35 15.29 -29.72
N TYR A 230 -8.32 13.95 -29.84
CA TYR A 230 -7.99 13.06 -28.72
C TYR A 230 -6.67 13.43 -28.04
N GLY A 231 -6.70 13.62 -26.72
CA GLY A 231 -5.53 13.93 -25.89
C GLY A 231 -5.10 15.40 -25.88
N THR A 232 -5.66 16.26 -26.74
CA THR A 232 -5.30 17.70 -26.77
C THR A 232 -5.83 18.50 -25.59
N LEU A 233 -7.04 18.18 -25.11
CA LEU A 233 -7.68 18.86 -24.00
C LEU A 233 -7.80 17.92 -22.79
N LYS A 234 -7.13 18.29 -21.68
CA LYS A 234 -7.23 17.51 -20.45
C LYS A 234 -8.61 17.70 -19.80
N PRO A 235 -9.17 16.68 -19.12
CA PRO A 235 -10.49 16.78 -18.48
C PRO A 235 -10.62 17.93 -17.48
N GLU A 236 -9.56 18.26 -16.74
CA GLU A 236 -9.58 19.36 -15.78
C GLU A 236 -9.62 20.74 -16.45
N GLU A 237 -8.91 20.89 -17.57
CA GLU A 237 -8.95 22.12 -18.37
C GLU A 237 -10.30 22.30 -19.05
N ALA A 238 -10.88 21.20 -19.55
CA ALA A 238 -12.24 21.20 -20.09
C ALA A 238 -13.26 21.59 -19.02
N TRP A 239 -13.11 21.11 -17.78
CA TRP A 239 -13.97 21.49 -16.66
C TRP A 239 -13.85 22.97 -16.30
N ALA A 240 -12.62 23.51 -16.24
CA ALA A 240 -12.39 24.93 -15.95
C ALA A 240 -12.97 25.84 -17.05
N ARG A 241 -12.79 25.49 -18.33
CA ARG A 241 -13.40 26.21 -19.46
C ARG A 241 -14.92 26.14 -19.43
N ALA A 242 -15.48 24.96 -19.16
CA ALA A 242 -16.92 24.78 -19.01
C ALA A 242 -17.47 25.61 -17.85
N TRP A 243 -16.73 25.71 -16.74
CA TRP A 243 -17.09 26.56 -15.62
C TRP A 243 -17.17 28.03 -16.03
N ALA A 244 -16.15 28.52 -16.74
CA ALA A 244 -16.15 29.89 -17.27
C ALA A 244 -17.29 30.16 -18.24
N ILE A 245 -17.67 29.20 -19.08
CA ILE A 245 -18.81 29.35 -20.00
C ILE A 245 -20.14 29.42 -19.24
N VAL A 246 -20.34 28.55 -18.24
CA VAL A 246 -21.62 28.44 -17.51
C VAL A 246 -21.79 29.55 -16.47
N HIS A 247 -20.71 29.94 -15.80
CA HIS A 247 -20.74 30.87 -14.67
C HIS A 247 -20.09 32.22 -14.97
N GLY A 248 -19.43 32.40 -16.12
CA GLY A 248 -18.77 33.66 -16.47
C GLY A 248 -17.50 33.95 -15.67
N THR A 249 -17.00 33.00 -14.87
CA THR A 249 -15.82 33.17 -14.01
C THR A 249 -14.72 32.19 -14.42
N THR A 250 -13.48 32.67 -14.51
CA THR A 250 -12.34 31.82 -14.85
C THR A 250 -11.90 30.90 -13.71
N GLU A 251 -12.27 31.23 -12.47
CA GLU A 251 -11.91 30.48 -11.28
C GLU A 251 -12.97 29.40 -10.94
N PRO A 252 -12.62 28.09 -11.00
CA PRO A 252 -13.54 27.02 -10.65
C PRO A 252 -13.98 27.10 -9.19
N GLY A 253 -15.28 26.90 -8.94
CA GLY A 253 -15.88 27.01 -7.61
C GLY A 253 -16.37 28.42 -7.25
N MET A 254 -15.96 29.44 -8.00
CA MET A 254 -16.43 30.81 -7.79
C MET A 254 -17.64 31.09 -8.67
N THR A 255 -18.83 31.16 -8.07
CA THR A 255 -20.05 31.57 -8.78
C THR A 255 -20.15 33.10 -8.82
N PRO A 256 -20.88 33.73 -9.77
CA PRO A 256 -21.05 35.18 -9.82
C PRO A 256 -21.54 35.78 -8.50
N ARG A 257 -22.44 35.07 -7.81
CA ARG A 257 -22.94 35.46 -6.50
C ARG A 257 -21.84 35.43 -5.43
N MET A 258 -21.00 34.41 -5.42
CA MET A 258 -19.87 34.31 -4.49
C MET A 258 -18.80 35.36 -4.82
N HIS A 259 -18.56 35.63 -6.10
CA HIS A 259 -17.66 36.70 -6.54
C HIS A 259 -18.15 38.07 -6.05
N ALA A 260 -19.44 38.38 -6.26
CA ALA A 260 -20.04 39.60 -5.76
C ALA A 260 -19.94 39.70 -4.22
N TRP A 261 -20.09 38.59 -3.50
CA TRP A 261 -19.95 38.56 -2.05
C TRP A 261 -18.49 38.78 -1.61
N ALA A 262 -17.53 38.15 -2.28
CA ALA A 262 -16.10 38.32 -2.01
C ALA A 262 -15.65 39.77 -2.25
N VAL A 263 -16.11 40.40 -3.33
CA VAL A 263 -15.85 41.82 -3.62
C VAL A 263 -16.44 42.70 -2.52
N LYS A 264 -17.69 42.44 -2.08
CA LYS A 264 -18.32 43.19 -0.98
C LYS A 264 -17.55 43.02 0.34
N SER A 265 -17.11 41.81 0.68
CA SER A 265 -16.33 41.57 1.89
C SER A 265 -14.95 42.22 1.82
N ALA A 266 -14.30 42.19 0.66
CA ALA A 266 -13.01 42.83 0.46
C ALA A 266 -13.12 44.36 0.58
N ALA A 267 -14.16 44.96 -0.01
CA ALA A 267 -14.45 46.39 0.14
C ALA A 267 -14.71 46.76 1.61
N ALA A 268 -15.52 45.99 2.33
CA ALA A 268 -15.80 46.23 3.74
C ALA A 268 -14.54 46.13 4.62
N LEU A 269 -13.66 45.16 4.33
CA LEU A 269 -12.37 45.01 5.00
C LEU A 269 -11.44 46.19 4.69
N ALA A 270 -11.38 46.64 3.44
CA ALA A 270 -10.61 47.82 3.05
C ALA A 270 -11.10 49.08 3.77
N THR A 271 -12.42 49.29 3.86
CA THR A 271 -13.01 50.39 4.64
C THR A 271 -12.66 50.29 6.13
N ALA A 272 -12.63 49.08 6.70
CA ALA A 272 -12.25 48.87 8.10
C ALA A 272 -10.75 49.11 8.37
N GLN A 273 -9.89 48.87 7.38
CA GLN A 273 -8.43 49.03 7.48
C GLN A 273 -7.95 50.45 7.18
N GLN A 274 -8.79 51.31 6.58
CA GLN A 274 -8.41 52.70 6.35
C GLN A 274 -8.03 53.35 7.69
N PRO A 275 -6.78 53.84 7.83
CA PRO A 275 -6.35 54.50 9.04
C PRO A 275 -7.21 55.75 9.20
N LEU A 276 -8.03 55.76 10.24
CA LEU A 276 -8.85 56.91 10.55
C LEU A 276 -7.91 58.08 10.84
N PRO A 277 -8.16 59.28 10.27
CA PRO A 277 -7.46 60.46 10.72
C PRO A 277 -7.70 60.58 12.23
N LEU A 278 -6.61 60.52 13.01
CA LEU A 278 -6.58 60.65 14.46
C LEU A 278 -6.89 62.10 14.84
N ASP A 279 -8.06 62.59 14.43
CA ASP A 279 -8.57 63.85 14.96
C ASP A 279 -9.22 63.58 16.31
N SER A 280 -8.74 64.30 17.32
CA SER A 280 -9.11 64.15 18.74
C SER A 280 -10.62 64.17 18.98
N LYS A 281 -11.37 64.97 18.19
CA LYS A 281 -12.85 65.03 18.24
C LYS A 281 -13.51 63.73 17.79
N THR A 282 -12.95 63.07 16.78
CA THR A 282 -13.48 61.81 16.21
C THR A 282 -13.22 60.62 17.13
N ILE A 283 -12.10 60.63 17.86
CA ILE A 283 -11.80 59.63 18.89
C ILE A 283 -12.78 59.78 20.06
N ARG A 284 -13.01 61.02 20.52
CA ARG A 284 -13.87 61.33 21.66
C ARG A 284 -15.33 60.94 21.42
N THR A 285 -15.89 61.32 20.27
CA THR A 285 -17.26 60.96 19.87
C THR A 285 -17.47 59.45 19.73
N ARG A 286 -16.44 58.70 19.35
CA ARG A 286 -16.52 57.23 19.24
C ARG A 286 -16.41 56.52 20.58
N ILE A 287 -15.60 57.05 21.49
CA ILE A 287 -15.52 56.57 22.88
C ILE A 287 -16.86 56.85 23.58
N GLU A 288 -17.38 58.07 23.46
CA GLU A 288 -18.70 58.44 24.00
C GLU A 288 -19.81 57.58 23.39
N GLY A 289 -19.82 57.37 22.06
CA GLY A 289 -20.79 56.49 21.40
C GLY A 289 -20.71 55.02 21.83
N ARG A 290 -19.51 54.49 22.12
CA ARG A 290 -19.36 53.14 22.67
C ARG A 290 -19.76 53.04 24.15
N LEU A 291 -19.49 54.08 24.93
CA LEU A 291 -19.92 54.17 26.33
C LEU A 291 -21.45 54.30 26.45
N HIS A 292 -22.11 54.99 25.51
CA HIS A 292 -23.57 55.08 25.46
C HIS A 292 -24.24 53.84 24.83
N ALA A 293 -23.58 53.13 23.91
CA ALA A 293 -24.09 51.88 23.35
C ALA A 293 -23.98 50.69 24.33
N SER A 294 -23.15 50.80 25.38
CA SER A 294 -23.17 49.89 26.52
C SER A 294 -24.16 50.37 27.59
N ALA A 295 -25.41 50.62 27.21
CA ALA A 295 -26.50 50.50 28.18
C ALA A 295 -26.64 49.00 28.49
N PHE A 296 -25.79 48.52 29.39
CA PHE A 296 -25.91 47.22 30.02
C PHE A 296 -27.25 47.24 30.75
N VAL A 297 -28.29 46.73 30.11
CA VAL A 297 -29.61 46.56 30.72
C VAL A 297 -29.41 45.50 31.81
N LEU A 298 -29.18 45.97 33.04
CA LEU A 298 -29.31 45.15 34.24
C LEU A 298 -30.74 44.61 34.26
N PRO A 299 -30.93 43.29 34.28
CA PRO A 299 -32.27 42.72 34.36
C PRO A 299 -32.87 43.13 35.71
N THR A 300 -33.90 43.99 35.67
CA THR A 300 -34.64 44.37 36.86
C THR A 300 -35.39 43.14 37.38
N ALA A 301 -35.11 42.81 38.64
CA ALA A 301 -35.71 41.72 39.37
C ALA A 301 -37.23 41.88 39.45
N SER A 302 -37.97 41.04 38.74
CA SER A 302 -39.32 40.65 39.13
C SER A 302 -39.38 39.12 39.07
N GLY A 303 -39.72 38.53 40.22
CA GLY A 303 -39.48 37.14 40.53
C GLY A 303 -40.29 36.15 39.70
N THR A 304 -39.61 35.11 39.25
CA THR A 304 -40.17 33.76 39.07
C THR A 304 -39.01 32.75 39.19
N PRO A 305 -39.21 31.59 39.85
CA PRO A 305 -38.10 30.76 40.31
C PRO A 305 -37.47 29.92 39.20
N LEU A 306 -36.22 29.54 39.44
CA LEU A 306 -35.34 28.68 38.65
C LEU A 306 -36.05 27.49 37.96
N GLY A 307 -35.85 27.38 36.64
CA GLY A 307 -36.16 26.16 35.90
C GLY A 307 -35.82 26.22 34.41
N MET A 308 -34.70 25.59 34.05
CA MET A 308 -34.28 25.18 32.70
C MET A 308 -33.73 26.22 31.71
N THR A 309 -32.43 26.09 31.50
CA THR A 309 -31.63 26.66 30.42
C THR A 309 -32.07 26.13 29.05
N LYS A 310 -32.46 27.03 28.14
CA LYS A 310 -32.38 26.80 26.69
C LYS A 310 -31.76 28.02 26.01
N SER A 311 -30.53 27.80 25.55
CA SER A 311 -29.78 28.47 24.49
C SER A 311 -30.37 29.74 23.87
N ALA A 312 -29.60 30.82 23.95
CA ALA A 312 -29.75 32.06 23.20
C ALA A 312 -29.90 31.80 21.69
N GLN A 313 -31.09 32.10 21.15
CA GLN A 313 -31.29 32.30 19.72
C GLN A 313 -30.90 33.74 19.38
N VAL A 314 -29.84 33.86 18.57
CA VAL A 314 -29.52 35.07 17.83
C VAL A 314 -30.69 35.40 16.91
N VAL A 315 -31.37 36.50 17.19
CA VAL A 315 -32.41 37.07 16.33
C VAL A 315 -31.71 37.70 15.13
N THR A 316 -31.77 37.04 13.98
CA THR A 316 -31.49 37.67 12.68
C THR A 316 -32.74 38.35 12.18
N ASP A 317 -32.71 39.67 12.02
CA ASP A 317 -33.74 40.46 11.36
C ASP A 317 -33.88 40.04 9.88
N LEU A 318 -35.03 39.44 9.56
CA LEU A 318 -35.52 39.25 8.20
C LEU A 318 -37.00 39.67 8.17
N PRO A 319 -37.46 40.38 7.12
CA PRO A 319 -38.80 40.97 7.07
C PRO A 319 -39.89 39.91 6.83
N PRO A 320 -41.15 40.20 7.21
CA PRO A 320 -42.24 39.22 7.18
C PRO A 320 -42.77 39.00 5.76
N ALA A 321 -42.80 37.74 5.33
CA ALA A 321 -43.52 37.31 4.13
C ALA A 321 -44.96 36.92 4.48
N SER A 322 -45.88 37.40 3.65
CA SER A 322 -47.34 37.29 3.72
C SER A 322 -47.87 35.85 3.69
N LYS A 323 -49.01 35.66 4.36
CA LYS A 323 -49.82 34.44 4.43
C LYS A 323 -50.46 34.11 3.09
N THR A 324 -50.29 32.89 2.57
CA THR A 324 -51.38 32.11 1.94
C THR A 324 -51.03 30.62 2.07
N ARG A 325 -52.02 29.84 2.53
CA ARG A 325 -51.89 28.49 3.05
C ARG A 325 -52.57 27.54 2.06
N GLU A 326 -51.81 26.79 1.28
CA GLU A 326 -52.34 25.65 0.51
C GLU A 326 -51.76 24.35 1.08
N LYS A 327 -52.66 23.47 1.50
CA LYS A 327 -52.36 22.21 2.19
C LYS A 327 -51.86 21.18 1.18
N THR A 328 -50.64 20.67 1.37
CA THR A 328 -50.14 19.43 0.75
C THR A 328 -49.79 18.38 1.80
N PRO A 329 -49.93 17.09 1.47
CA PRO A 329 -50.00 16.01 2.46
C PRO A 329 -48.66 15.68 3.12
N VAL A 330 -48.77 15.39 4.43
CA VAL A 330 -47.69 15.07 5.37
C VAL A 330 -46.95 13.79 4.93
N LYS A 331 -45.67 13.93 4.58
CA LYS A 331 -44.72 12.80 4.46
C LYS A 331 -44.29 12.32 5.86
N PRO A 332 -44.16 11.00 6.09
CA PRO A 332 -43.79 10.46 7.39
C PRO A 332 -42.38 10.89 7.82
N ALA A 333 -42.25 11.18 9.11
CA ALA A 333 -41.04 11.66 9.76
C ALA A 333 -39.83 10.75 9.45
N ARG A 334 -38.80 11.36 8.86
CA ARG A 334 -37.51 10.72 8.60
C ARG A 334 -36.85 10.42 9.96
N ARG A 335 -36.75 9.14 10.30
CA ARG A 335 -36.03 8.67 11.49
C ARG A 335 -34.64 9.31 11.54
N GLN A 336 -34.29 9.94 12.66
CA GLN A 336 -32.95 10.45 12.89
C GLN A 336 -31.94 9.29 12.75
N PRO A 337 -30.82 9.49 12.03
CA PRO A 337 -29.79 8.47 11.97
C PRO A 337 -29.23 8.22 13.39
N PRO A 338 -28.91 6.97 13.76
CA PRO A 338 -28.34 6.67 15.05
C PRO A 338 -27.01 7.42 15.24
N ALA A 339 -26.77 7.89 16.46
CA ALA A 339 -25.53 8.58 16.81
C ALA A 339 -24.32 7.70 16.48
N HIS A 340 -23.32 8.30 15.84
CA HIS A 340 -22.10 7.64 15.39
C HIS A 340 -21.39 6.96 16.57
N ARG A 341 -21.48 5.63 16.66
CA ARG A 341 -20.72 4.81 17.61
C ARG A 341 -19.25 4.88 17.21
N ARG A 342 -18.41 5.58 17.99
CA ARG A 342 -16.94 5.56 17.84
C ARG A 342 -16.45 4.12 17.98
N SER A 343 -15.84 3.56 16.92
CA SER A 343 -15.17 2.26 17.00
C SER A 343 -13.82 2.38 17.69
N LYS A 344 -13.40 1.32 18.39
CA LYS A 344 -12.10 1.22 19.06
C LYS A 344 -10.99 1.37 17.99
N GLY A 345 -10.30 2.51 17.99
CA GLY A 345 -9.28 2.87 16.99
C GLY A 345 -9.52 4.19 16.25
N ASP A 346 -10.70 4.82 16.42
CA ASP A 346 -11.07 6.08 15.75
C ASP A 346 -10.65 7.35 16.55
N ALA A 347 -9.76 7.18 17.53
CA ALA A 347 -9.16 8.29 18.26
C ALA A 347 -8.00 8.84 17.42
N LEU A 348 -8.06 10.13 17.09
CA LEU A 348 -6.92 10.84 16.53
C LEU A 348 -5.71 10.64 17.45
N PRO A 349 -4.51 10.32 16.91
CA PRO A 349 -3.33 10.13 17.72
C PRO A 349 -3.06 11.39 18.53
N PHE A 350 -3.00 11.25 19.86
CA PHE A 350 -2.71 12.36 20.75
C PHE A 350 -1.38 13.02 20.38
N HIS A 351 -1.38 14.35 20.35
CA HIS A 351 -0.17 15.15 20.19
C HIS A 351 0.89 14.70 21.22
N PRO A 352 2.18 14.61 20.87
CA PRO A 352 3.22 14.09 21.78
C PRO A 352 3.27 14.83 23.13
N ILE A 353 2.98 16.13 23.15
CA ILE A 353 2.88 16.94 24.38
C ILE A 353 1.73 16.47 25.29
N ALA A 354 0.61 16.00 24.74
CA ALA A 354 -0.49 15.48 25.54
C ALA A 354 -0.14 14.13 26.18
N LYS A 355 0.74 13.34 25.55
CA LYS A 355 1.23 12.07 26.12
C LYS A 355 2.18 12.31 27.30
N THR A 356 3.03 13.33 27.25
CA THR A 356 3.95 13.65 28.36
C THR A 356 3.17 14.18 29.56
N VAL A 357 2.20 15.07 29.35
CA VAL A 357 1.34 15.58 30.43
C VAL A 357 0.52 14.46 31.09
N ALA A 358 -0.05 13.55 30.29
CA ALA A 358 -0.78 12.39 30.82
C ALA A 358 0.11 11.45 31.66
N ALA A 359 1.35 11.21 31.21
CA ALA A 359 2.32 10.40 31.93
C ALA A 359 2.74 11.04 33.26
N ASP A 360 2.93 12.37 33.29
CA ASP A 360 3.27 13.10 34.52
C ASP A 360 2.11 13.09 35.53
N THR A 361 0.86 13.23 35.07
CA THR A 361 -0.30 13.11 35.96
C THR A 361 -0.44 11.70 36.54
N ALA A 362 -0.16 10.65 35.77
CA ALA A 362 -0.23 9.28 36.26
C ALA A 362 0.82 8.99 37.36
N ARG A 363 2.04 9.52 37.20
CA ARG A 363 3.11 9.39 38.22
C ARG A 363 2.80 10.13 39.52
N LYS A 364 2.16 11.32 39.42
CA LYS A 364 1.74 12.10 40.60
C LYS A 364 0.66 11.38 41.41
N VAL A 365 -0.27 10.69 40.76
CA VAL A 365 -1.36 9.97 41.45
C VAL A 365 -0.84 8.72 42.18
N THR A 366 0.14 8.01 41.63
CA THR A 366 0.74 6.84 42.30
C THR A 366 1.60 7.22 43.52
N ALA A 367 2.20 8.41 43.54
CA ALA A 367 3.02 8.86 44.66
C ALA A 367 2.19 9.28 45.90
N VAL A 368 0.92 9.64 45.72
CA VAL A 368 0.05 10.09 46.82
C VAL A 368 -0.61 8.90 47.57
N ASN A 369 -0.70 7.73 46.95
CA ASN A 369 -1.35 6.55 47.53
C ASN A 369 -0.38 5.50 48.10
N GLY A 370 0.91 5.85 48.25
CA GLY A 370 1.98 4.95 48.69
C GLY A 370 2.48 5.23 50.11
N HIS A 371 1.58 5.39 51.09
CA HIS A 371 1.92 5.31 52.51
C HIS A 371 0.99 4.33 53.22
N HIS A 372 1.46 3.09 53.36
CA HIS A 372 1.10 2.15 54.41
C HIS A 372 2.37 1.46 54.89
#